data_AF-A0A5N6ZL84-F1
#
_entry.id   AF-A0A5N6ZL84-F1
#
_cell.length_a   1.000
_cell.length_b   1.000
_cell.length_c   1.000
_cell.angle_alpha   90.00
_cell.angle_beta   90.00
_cell.angle_gamma   90.00
#
_symmetry.space_group_name_H-M   'P 1'
#
loop_
_entity.id
_entity.type
_entity.pdbx_description
1 polymer ?
#
loop_
_entity_poly.entity_id
_entity_poly.type
_entity_poly.pdbx_seq_one_letter_code
_entity_poly.pdbx_strand_id
1 'polypeptide(L)'
;MVQYYESISDDIRDWALRQSVFFVASAPLRGRHVNLSPKGLPDASFAILGPNEAAYVDATGSGNETISHLRENGRITVMFCSFDKSPRILRLFCTGSVIEWSDPEFPQYLERMGGKHVTGARAIIHMDVFKVQTSCGYGVPQLALTHDPETDEVKPYLKDRETMGYWAGKKVSAGQMRAYQQECNSSSLDGLPGLHSALRDNHKSVWRAQLDGWMNRHRDELETMKTSILLLFVGMAILQWAGYI
;
A
#
# COMPACT_ATOMS: atom_id res chain seq x y z
N MET A 1 -13.83 2.71 -12.18
CA MET A 1 -12.52 2.26 -12.67
C MET A 1 -11.45 2.87 -11.76
N VAL A 2 -10.31 2.21 -11.61
CA VAL A 2 -9.19 2.78 -10.86
C VAL A 2 -8.69 4.04 -11.56
N GLN A 3 -8.34 5.09 -10.81
CA GLN A 3 -7.66 6.26 -11.35
C GLN A 3 -6.33 6.44 -10.63
N TYR A 4 -5.35 7.00 -11.36
CA TYR A 4 -4.01 7.26 -10.86
C TYR A 4 -3.66 8.73 -11.04
N TYR A 5 -2.87 9.25 -10.11
CA TYR A 5 -2.36 10.62 -10.14
C TYR A 5 -0.91 10.63 -9.66
N GLU A 6 -0.12 11.57 -10.17
CA GLU A 6 1.26 11.79 -9.75
C GLU A 6 1.34 12.46 -8.37
N SER A 7 0.28 13.14 -7.94
CA SER A 7 0.25 13.92 -6.69
C SER A 7 -1.13 14.00 -6.06
N ILE A 8 -1.17 14.46 -4.82
CA ILE A 8 -2.36 14.71 -4.01
C ILE A 8 -2.93 16.08 -4.39
N SER A 9 -4.08 16.09 -5.05
CA SER A 9 -4.83 17.33 -5.29
C SER A 9 -5.54 17.81 -4.01
N ASP A 10 -5.96 19.07 -3.98
CA ASP A 10 -6.72 19.64 -2.85
C ASP A 10 -7.99 18.82 -2.56
N ASP A 11 -8.76 18.44 -3.59
CA ASP A 11 -9.94 17.57 -3.43
C ASP A 11 -9.62 16.21 -2.79
N ILE A 12 -8.48 15.61 -3.15
CA ILE A 12 -8.04 14.32 -2.61
C ILE A 12 -7.59 14.51 -1.15
N ARG A 13 -6.83 15.57 -0.86
CA ARG A 13 -6.40 15.93 0.49
C ARG A 13 -7.61 16.09 1.40
N ASP A 14 -8.55 16.95 1.00
CA ASP A 14 -9.73 17.29 1.80
C ASP A 14 -10.63 16.06 1.99
N TRP A 15 -10.72 15.19 0.98
CA TRP A 15 -11.43 13.92 1.14
C TRP A 15 -10.72 12.96 2.10
N ALA A 16 -9.39 12.83 2.02
CA ALA A 16 -8.62 11.93 2.87
C ALA A 16 -8.70 12.33 4.35
N LEU A 17 -8.52 13.63 4.63
CA LEU A 17 -8.53 14.16 6.00
C LEU A 17 -9.91 14.10 6.67
N ARG A 18 -11.01 13.93 5.91
CA ARG A 18 -12.35 13.68 6.47
C ARG A 18 -12.59 12.25 6.94
N GLN A 19 -11.75 11.28 6.55
CA GLN A 19 -12.00 9.89 6.93
C GLN A 19 -11.60 9.66 8.38
N SER A 20 -12.37 8.88 9.15
CA SER A 20 -12.11 8.67 10.58
C SER A 20 -10.98 7.68 10.88
N VAL A 21 -10.55 6.90 9.89
CA VAL A 21 -9.51 5.87 10.01
C VAL A 21 -8.69 5.83 8.72
N PHE A 22 -7.39 5.59 8.88
CA PHE A 22 -6.48 5.26 7.79
C PHE A 22 -5.73 3.97 8.11
N PHE A 23 -5.16 3.34 7.09
CA PHE A 23 -4.48 2.06 7.21
C PHE A 23 -3.07 2.21 6.69
N VAL A 24 -2.11 1.66 7.41
CA VAL A 24 -0.70 1.70 7.06
C VAL A 24 -0.26 0.28 6.74
N ALA A 25 0.28 0.08 5.53
CA ALA A 25 0.90 -1.16 5.12
C ALA A 25 2.40 -0.96 4.90
N SER A 26 3.21 -1.89 5.38
CA SER A 26 4.66 -1.92 5.17
C SER A 26 5.15 -3.37 5.16
N ALA A 27 6.30 -3.62 4.55
CA ALA A 27 6.89 -4.96 4.51
C ALA A 27 8.41 -4.87 4.52
N PRO A 28 9.09 -5.81 5.19
CA PRO A 28 10.53 -5.89 5.12
C PRO A 28 10.97 -6.36 3.72
N LEU A 29 12.23 -6.17 3.36
CA LEU A 29 12.84 -6.80 2.19
C LEU A 29 12.87 -8.31 2.37
N ARG A 30 13.15 -8.75 3.60
CA ARG A 30 13.27 -10.16 3.97
C ARG A 30 12.36 -10.48 5.14
N GLY A 31 11.55 -11.51 4.99
CA GLY A 31 10.61 -11.93 6.02
C GLY A 31 9.38 -12.57 5.42
N ARG A 32 8.58 -13.23 6.26
CA ARG A 32 7.34 -13.88 5.84
C ARG A 32 6.10 -13.05 6.11
N HIS A 33 6.23 -12.01 6.93
CA HIS A 33 5.11 -11.20 7.41
C HIS A 33 5.04 -9.89 6.65
N VAL A 34 3.82 -9.46 6.35
CA VAL A 34 3.50 -8.13 5.83
C VAL A 34 2.72 -7.43 6.92
N ASN A 35 3.14 -6.23 7.29
CA ASN A 35 2.48 -5.45 8.32
C ASN A 35 1.31 -4.65 7.74
N LEU A 36 0.19 -4.64 8.44
CA LEU A 36 -0.99 -3.83 8.15
C LEU A 36 -1.61 -3.36 9.46
N SER A 37 -1.75 -2.05 9.63
CA SER A 37 -2.27 -1.48 10.88
C SER A 37 -3.33 -0.41 10.61
N PRO A 38 -4.56 -0.53 11.15
CA PRO A 38 -5.49 0.58 11.20
C PRO A 38 -4.99 1.64 12.21
N LYS A 39 -5.21 2.91 11.89
CA LYS A 39 -4.85 4.07 12.70
C LYS A 39 -6.04 5.02 12.76
N GLY A 40 -6.47 5.35 13.98
CA GLY A 40 -7.54 6.32 14.24
C GLY A 40 -7.01 7.72 14.51
N LEU A 41 -7.92 8.64 14.85
CA LEU A 41 -7.61 10.04 15.19
C LEU A 41 -6.78 10.77 14.11
N PRO A 42 -7.15 10.70 12.82
CA PRO A 42 -6.39 11.36 11.76
C PRO A 42 -6.31 12.87 11.98
N ASP A 43 -7.35 13.51 12.50
CA ASP A 43 -7.32 14.93 12.85
C ASP A 43 -6.23 15.30 13.85
N ALA A 44 -5.89 14.39 14.77
CA ALA A 44 -4.86 14.61 15.79
C ALA A 44 -3.47 14.09 15.38
N SER A 45 -3.38 13.27 14.34
CA SER A 45 -2.15 12.50 14.03
C SER A 45 -1.66 12.64 12.60
N PHE A 46 -2.52 12.86 11.60
CA PHE A 46 -2.14 12.84 10.19
C PHE A 46 -2.14 14.26 9.58
N ALA A 47 -1.16 14.54 8.73
CA ALA A 47 -1.08 15.77 7.96
C ALA A 47 -0.68 15.48 6.51
N ILE A 48 -1.25 16.23 5.57
CA ILE A 48 -0.78 16.31 4.19
C ILE A 48 -0.15 17.68 4.04
N LEU A 49 1.17 17.70 3.88
CA LEU A 49 2.00 18.91 3.96
C LEU A 49 2.22 19.55 2.58
N GLY A 50 1.99 18.78 1.51
CA GLY A 50 2.10 19.24 0.14
C GLY A 50 1.52 18.22 -0.85
N PRO A 51 1.66 18.48 -2.16
CA PRO A 51 1.14 17.59 -3.21
C PRO A 51 1.79 16.20 -3.20
N ASN A 52 2.99 16.07 -2.63
CA ASN A 52 3.74 14.80 -2.58
C ASN A 52 4.33 14.53 -1.19
N GLU A 53 3.85 15.21 -0.14
CA GLU A 53 4.37 15.08 1.21
C GLU A 53 3.22 14.85 2.18
N ALA A 54 3.31 13.79 2.98
CA ALA A 54 2.40 13.49 4.07
C ALA A 54 3.18 12.99 5.28
N ALA A 55 2.59 13.12 6.46
CA ALA A 55 3.19 12.63 7.69
C ALA A 55 2.12 12.18 8.67
N TYR A 56 2.48 11.25 9.55
CA TYR A 56 1.65 10.98 10.72
C TYR A 56 2.46 10.80 12.00
N VAL A 57 1.89 11.25 13.12
CA VAL A 57 2.42 11.07 14.46
C VAL A 57 2.12 9.64 14.91
N ASP A 58 3.15 8.83 15.12
CA ASP A 58 3.04 7.46 15.62
C ASP A 58 3.11 7.46 17.16
N ALA A 59 2.01 7.06 17.79
CA ALA A 59 1.95 6.87 19.24
C ALA A 59 2.56 5.53 19.67
N THR A 60 3.05 5.51 20.91
CA THR A 60 3.55 4.30 21.56
C THR A 60 2.45 3.25 21.65
N GLY A 61 2.73 2.05 21.15
CA GLY A 61 1.86 0.89 21.19
C GLY A 61 2.67 -0.41 21.31
N SER A 62 2.03 -1.56 21.09
CA SER A 62 2.61 -2.89 21.35
C SER A 62 3.74 -3.32 20.40
N GLY A 63 3.90 -2.69 19.24
CA GLY A 63 4.92 -3.06 18.24
C GLY A 63 5.38 -1.87 17.39
N ASN A 64 6.38 -2.09 16.53
CA ASN A 64 7.03 -1.03 15.73
C ASN A 64 7.36 -1.47 14.29
N GLU A 65 6.66 -2.47 13.74
CA GLU A 65 6.91 -3.04 12.40
C GLU A 65 7.10 -1.97 11.31
N THR A 66 6.23 -0.95 11.25
CA THR A 66 6.39 0.14 10.28
C THR A 66 7.72 0.88 10.43
N ILE A 67 8.14 1.21 11.65
CA ILE A 67 9.42 1.88 11.90
C ILE A 67 10.57 0.99 11.42
N SER A 68 10.55 -0.31 11.76
CA SER A 68 11.57 -1.27 11.35
C SER A 68 11.68 -1.41 9.83
N HIS A 69 10.54 -1.55 9.13
CA HIS A 69 10.50 -1.65 7.67
C HIS A 69 10.95 -0.37 6.97
N LEU A 70 10.60 0.80 7.51
CA LEU A 70 11.03 2.08 6.96
C LEU A 70 12.55 2.26 7.09
N ARG A 71 13.12 1.90 8.23
CA ARG A 71 14.58 1.93 8.43
C ARG A 71 15.33 0.97 7.50
N GLU A 72 14.73 -0.17 7.16
CA GLU A 72 15.34 -1.13 6.24
C GLU A 72 15.21 -0.71 4.77
N ASN A 73 14.02 -0.31 4.32
CA ASN A 73 13.74 -0.15 2.90
C ASN A 73 12.80 0.99 2.53
N GLY A 74 12.26 1.72 3.50
CA GLY A 74 11.43 2.89 3.26
C GLY A 74 10.05 2.63 2.65
N ARG A 75 9.67 1.40 2.29
CA ARG A 75 8.39 1.16 1.59
C ARG A 75 7.20 1.22 2.53
N ILE A 76 6.25 2.09 2.18
CA ILE A 76 5.00 2.26 2.92
C ILE A 76 3.86 2.61 1.98
N THR A 77 2.66 2.18 2.33
CA THR A 77 1.43 2.62 1.68
C THR A 77 0.43 3.03 2.74
N VAL A 78 -0.17 4.20 2.55
CA VAL A 78 -1.30 4.65 3.37
C VAL A 78 -2.57 4.50 2.56
N MET A 79 -3.59 3.91 3.17
CA MET A 79 -4.91 3.76 2.57
C MET A 79 -5.98 4.44 3.41
N PHE A 80 -6.88 5.18 2.75
CA PHE A 80 -8.12 5.69 3.33
C PHE A 80 -9.31 5.01 2.63
N CYS A 81 -10.39 4.75 3.35
CA CYS A 81 -11.64 4.29 2.74
C CYS A 81 -12.86 4.97 3.38
N SER A 82 -13.91 5.16 2.59
CA SER A 82 -15.16 5.73 3.08
C SER A 82 -16.12 4.65 3.57
N PHE A 83 -16.62 4.87 4.78
CA PHE A 83 -17.76 4.17 5.36
C PHE A 83 -19.08 4.95 5.18
N ASP A 84 -19.06 6.04 4.41
CA ASP A 84 -20.25 6.85 4.14
C ASP A 84 -21.03 6.31 2.93
N LYS A 85 -22.11 7.00 2.58
CA LYS A 85 -22.96 6.67 1.42
C LYS A 85 -22.17 6.51 0.11
N SER A 86 -21.12 7.30 -0.12
CA SER A 86 -20.32 7.23 -1.36
C SER A 86 -19.08 6.37 -1.17
N PRO A 87 -18.95 5.22 -1.84
CA PRO A 87 -17.79 4.36 -1.67
C PRO A 87 -16.57 4.93 -2.40
N ARG A 88 -15.44 4.97 -1.71
CA ARG A 88 -14.15 5.32 -2.30
C ARG A 88 -13.02 4.75 -1.45
N ILE A 89 -11.96 4.30 -2.12
CA ILE A 89 -10.68 3.96 -1.50
C ILE A 89 -9.61 4.86 -2.13
N LEU A 90 -8.73 5.39 -1.30
CA LEU A 90 -7.53 6.13 -1.69
C LEU A 90 -6.31 5.37 -1.21
N ARG A 91 -5.27 5.26 -2.04
CA ARG A 91 -3.95 4.80 -1.66
C ARG A 91 -2.92 5.87 -1.99
N LEU A 92 -2.05 6.15 -1.03
CA LEU A 92 -0.82 6.91 -1.18
C LEU A 92 0.31 5.91 -1.15
N PHE A 93 1.00 5.74 -2.29
CA PHE A 93 2.22 4.94 -2.37
C PHE A 93 3.40 5.85 -2.09
N CYS A 94 4.20 5.49 -1.07
CA CYS A 94 5.23 6.38 -0.56
C CYS A 94 6.54 5.64 -0.31
N THR A 95 7.63 6.42 -0.34
CA THR A 95 8.81 6.13 0.46
C THR A 95 8.70 6.90 1.77
N GLY A 96 9.22 6.36 2.86
CA GLY A 96 9.12 7.02 4.16
C GLY A 96 10.40 6.96 4.99
N SER A 97 10.46 7.86 5.97
CA SER A 97 11.51 7.95 6.97
C SER A 97 10.90 8.14 8.36
N VAL A 98 11.73 7.97 9.40
CA VAL A 98 11.32 8.03 10.80
C VAL A 98 12.06 9.18 11.46
N ILE A 99 11.31 10.08 12.09
CA ILE A 99 11.81 11.14 12.95
C ILE A 99 11.38 10.76 14.38
N GLU A 100 12.31 10.35 15.23
CA GLU A 100 11.99 9.90 16.59
C GLU A 100 11.75 11.08 17.53
N TRP A 101 11.00 10.85 18.61
CA TRP A 101 10.68 11.89 19.60
C TRP A 101 11.90 12.59 20.20
N SER A 102 13.05 11.91 20.23
CA SER A 102 14.33 12.43 20.72
C SER A 102 15.11 13.22 19.68
N ASP A 103 14.70 13.17 18.40
CA ASP A 103 15.40 13.87 17.34
C ASP A 103 15.15 15.38 17.42
N PRO A 104 16.19 16.23 17.21
CA PRO A 104 16.04 17.69 17.28
C PRO A 104 14.99 18.26 16.31
N GLU A 105 14.72 17.56 15.21
CA GLU A 105 13.77 17.97 14.18
C GLU A 105 12.31 17.70 14.57
N PHE A 106 12.06 16.81 15.54
CA PHE A 106 10.71 16.36 15.90
C PHE A 106 9.76 17.52 16.27
N PRO A 107 10.13 18.47 17.15
CA PRO A 107 9.23 19.56 17.53
C PRO A 107 8.90 20.48 16.33
N GLN A 108 9.91 20.82 15.53
CA GLN A 108 9.76 21.68 14.36
C GLN A 108 8.87 21.03 13.30
N TYR A 109 9.01 19.72 13.12
CA TYR A 109 8.18 18.97 12.19
C TYR A 109 6.73 18.88 12.67
N LEU A 110 6.51 18.72 13.98
CA LEU A 110 5.18 18.74 14.58
C LEU A 110 4.45 20.07 14.38
N GLU A 111 5.17 21.19 14.48
CA GLU A 111 4.66 22.52 14.17
C GLU A 111 4.24 22.63 12.69
N ARG A 112 5.06 22.14 11.75
CA ARG A 112 4.70 22.07 10.31
C ARG A 112 3.44 21.26 10.06
N MET A 113 3.17 20.22 10.87
CA MET A 113 1.94 19.44 10.80
C MET A 113 0.71 20.18 11.35
N GLY A 114 0.84 21.43 11.78
CA GLY A 114 -0.24 22.22 12.38
C GLY A 114 -0.40 21.96 13.87
N GLY A 115 0.69 21.64 14.57
CA GLY A 115 0.69 21.40 16.02
C GLY A 115 -0.09 20.15 16.42
N LYS A 116 -0.11 19.12 15.56
CA LYS A 116 -0.73 17.83 15.88
C LYS A 116 -0.19 17.32 17.21
N HIS A 117 -1.06 16.73 18.03
CA HIS A 117 -0.64 16.21 19.33
C HIS A 117 -1.31 14.87 19.58
N VAL A 118 -0.48 13.85 19.79
CA VAL A 118 -0.93 12.54 20.23
C VAL A 118 -0.19 12.22 21.52
N THR A 119 -0.95 11.99 22.60
CA THR A 119 -0.36 11.60 23.88
C THR A 119 0.42 10.29 23.70
N GLY A 120 1.67 10.29 24.16
CA GLY A 120 2.56 9.14 24.01
C GLY A 120 3.17 8.99 22.61
N ALA A 121 3.23 10.05 21.80
CA ALA A 121 3.97 10.08 20.54
C ALA A 121 5.42 9.59 20.72
N ARG A 122 5.87 8.67 19.86
CA ARG A 122 7.24 8.14 19.85
C ARG A 122 8.01 8.50 18.59
N ALA A 123 7.32 8.78 17.49
CA ALA A 123 7.94 9.14 16.22
C ALA A 123 6.94 9.86 15.32
N ILE A 124 7.46 10.59 14.35
CA ILE A 124 6.74 11.04 13.16
C ILE A 124 7.20 10.15 12.01
N ILE A 125 6.22 9.61 11.28
CA ILE A 125 6.45 8.88 10.05
C ILE A 125 6.28 9.86 8.90
N HIS A 126 7.40 10.30 8.34
CA HIS A 126 7.45 11.14 7.16
C HIS A 126 7.28 10.28 5.90
N MET A 127 6.54 10.78 4.91
CA MET A 127 6.23 10.05 3.68
C MET A 127 6.30 10.96 2.45
N ASP A 128 7.20 10.60 1.55
CA ASP A 128 7.28 11.13 0.19
C ASP A 128 6.36 10.31 -0.73
N VAL A 129 5.24 10.90 -1.12
CA VAL A 129 4.21 10.28 -1.95
C VAL A 129 4.62 10.37 -3.41
N PHE A 130 4.89 9.23 -4.05
CA PHE A 130 5.28 9.19 -5.46
C PHE A 130 4.14 8.78 -6.38
N LYS A 131 3.03 8.24 -5.84
CA LYS A 131 1.86 7.85 -6.64
C LYS A 131 0.59 7.82 -5.79
N VAL A 132 -0.49 8.32 -6.36
CA VAL A 132 -1.82 8.30 -5.76
C VAL A 132 -2.75 7.42 -6.59
N GLN A 133 -3.59 6.62 -5.93
CA GLN A 133 -4.58 5.77 -6.57
C GLN A 133 -5.94 5.90 -5.90
N THR A 134 -7.00 6.12 -6.68
CA THR A 134 -8.38 6.00 -6.21
C THR A 134 -9.06 4.77 -6.82
N SER A 135 -9.91 4.11 -6.03
CA SER A 135 -10.75 3.01 -6.50
C SER A 135 -12.14 3.01 -5.87
N CYS A 136 -13.05 2.27 -6.49
CA CYS A 136 -14.49 2.42 -6.30
C CYS A 136 -15.04 1.90 -4.96
N GLY A 137 -14.31 1.05 -4.21
CA GLY A 137 -14.75 0.57 -2.89
C GLY A 137 -16.13 -0.10 -2.82
N TYR A 138 -16.66 -0.64 -3.93
CA TYR A 138 -18.06 -1.09 -4.02
C TYR A 138 -18.46 -2.20 -3.05
N GLY A 139 -17.50 -2.93 -2.50
CA GLY A 139 -17.72 -3.96 -1.47
C GLY A 139 -17.31 -3.54 -0.05
N VAL A 140 -16.80 -2.32 0.15
CA VAL A 140 -16.52 -1.81 1.51
C VAL A 140 -17.87 -1.47 2.15
N PRO A 141 -18.20 -1.95 3.35
CA PRO A 141 -19.48 -1.66 3.97
C PRO A 141 -19.62 -0.16 4.27
N GLN A 142 -20.86 0.29 4.43
CA GLN A 142 -21.15 1.61 4.97
C GLN A 142 -21.59 1.51 6.42
N LEU A 143 -21.30 2.52 7.22
CA LEU A 143 -21.86 2.64 8.56
C LEU A 143 -23.34 3.02 8.44
N ALA A 144 -24.19 2.29 9.15
CA ALA A 144 -25.62 2.51 9.19
C ALA A 144 -26.14 2.37 10.62
N LEU A 145 -27.37 2.82 10.86
CA LEU A 145 -28.07 2.66 12.13
C LEU A 145 -29.15 1.59 11.98
N THR A 146 -29.29 0.75 12.99
CA THR A 146 -30.38 -0.24 13.12
C THR A 146 -30.99 -0.15 14.52
N HIS A 147 -32.20 -0.66 14.68
CA HIS A 147 -32.82 -0.83 16.00
C HIS A 147 -32.41 -2.18 16.60
N ASP A 148 -32.24 -2.20 17.91
CA ASP A 148 -32.13 -3.43 18.68
C ASP A 148 -33.52 -4.12 18.77
N PRO A 149 -33.67 -5.39 18.36
CA PRO A 149 -34.96 -6.08 18.40
C PRO A 149 -35.56 -6.23 19.80
N GLU A 150 -34.76 -6.19 20.86
CA GLU A 150 -35.21 -6.39 22.24
C GLU A 150 -35.45 -5.07 22.96
N THR A 151 -34.59 -4.07 22.74
CA THR A 151 -34.64 -2.79 23.47
C THR A 151 -35.20 -1.61 22.66
N ASP A 152 -35.39 -1.78 21.35
CA ASP A 152 -35.73 -0.73 20.37
C ASP A 152 -34.72 0.44 20.31
N GLU A 153 -33.54 0.26 20.92
CA GLU A 153 -32.48 1.27 20.92
C GLU A 153 -31.74 1.32 19.58
N VAL A 154 -31.34 2.53 19.17
CA VAL A 154 -30.59 2.73 17.93
C VAL A 154 -29.12 2.37 18.15
N LYS A 155 -28.61 1.40 17.36
CA LYS A 155 -27.21 0.97 17.39
C LYS A 155 -26.53 1.07 16.01
N PRO A 156 -25.24 1.45 15.96
CA PRO A 156 -24.48 1.45 14.70
C PRO A 156 -24.13 0.02 14.26
N TYR A 157 -24.13 -0.21 12.95
CA TYR A 157 -23.64 -1.45 12.34
C TYR A 157 -23.06 -1.21 10.95
N LEU A 158 -22.24 -2.15 10.48
CA LEU A 158 -21.72 -2.15 9.12
C LEU A 158 -22.73 -2.82 8.18
N LYS A 159 -23.29 -2.05 7.25
CA LYS A 159 -24.23 -2.51 6.23
C LYS A 159 -23.51 -2.77 4.91
N ASP A 160 -23.68 -3.96 4.37
CA ASP A 160 -23.17 -4.31 3.05
C ASP A 160 -23.81 -3.47 1.94
N ARG A 161 -23.03 -3.22 0.89
CA ARG A 161 -23.48 -2.49 -0.30
C ARG A 161 -23.90 -3.48 -1.38
N GLU A 162 -25.04 -3.22 -2.01
CA GLU A 162 -25.47 -3.96 -3.21
C GLU A 162 -24.69 -3.55 -4.47
N THR A 163 -23.91 -2.46 -4.40
CA THR A 163 -23.21 -1.85 -5.53
C THR A 163 -22.30 -2.82 -6.28
N MET A 164 -21.59 -3.70 -5.58
CA MET A 164 -20.72 -4.70 -6.21
C MET A 164 -21.54 -5.71 -7.03
N GLY A 165 -22.61 -6.25 -6.45
CA GLY A 165 -23.48 -7.22 -7.11
C GLY A 165 -24.18 -6.62 -8.32
N TYR A 166 -24.71 -5.40 -8.18
CA TYR A 166 -25.33 -4.66 -9.29
C TYR A 166 -24.35 -4.37 -10.43
N TRP A 167 -23.15 -3.89 -10.12
CA TRP A 167 -22.11 -3.62 -11.13
C TRP A 167 -21.69 -4.90 -11.86
N ALA A 168 -21.46 -5.99 -11.12
CA ALA A 168 -21.08 -7.27 -11.69
C ALA A 168 -22.21 -7.85 -12.55
N GLY A 169 -23.44 -7.83 -12.07
CA GLY A 169 -24.63 -8.27 -12.80
C GLY A 169 -24.79 -7.52 -14.12
N LYS A 170 -24.65 -6.20 -14.12
CA LYS A 170 -24.68 -5.38 -15.35
C LYS A 170 -23.59 -5.78 -16.34
N LYS A 171 -22.36 -6.05 -15.87
CA LYS A 171 -21.24 -6.47 -16.73
C LYS A 171 -21.42 -7.88 -17.30
N VAL A 172 -21.98 -8.80 -16.53
CA VAL A 172 -22.30 -10.15 -16.97
C VAL A 172 -23.42 -10.15 -18.00
N SER A 173 -24.55 -9.49 -17.71
CA SER A 173 -25.68 -9.43 -18.65
C SER A 173 -25.32 -8.75 -19.97
N ALA A 174 -24.35 -7.82 -19.97
CA ALA A 174 -23.83 -7.19 -21.17
C ALA A 174 -22.75 -8.01 -21.90
N GLY A 175 -22.35 -9.18 -21.38
CA GLY A 175 -21.25 -9.99 -21.96
C GLY A 175 -19.86 -9.34 -21.84
N GLN A 176 -19.70 -8.30 -21.03
CA GLN A 176 -18.49 -7.47 -20.95
C GLN A 176 -17.49 -7.91 -19.88
N MET A 177 -17.84 -8.91 -19.06
CA MET A 177 -17.01 -9.31 -17.91
C MET A 177 -15.63 -9.82 -18.32
N ARG A 178 -15.55 -10.66 -19.37
CA ARG A 178 -14.28 -11.21 -19.85
C ARG A 178 -13.37 -10.12 -20.41
N ALA A 179 -13.92 -9.21 -21.22
CA ALA A 179 -13.17 -8.07 -21.74
C ALA A 179 -12.65 -7.16 -20.60
N TYR A 180 -13.47 -6.93 -19.57
CA TYR A 180 -13.04 -6.17 -18.39
C TYR A 180 -11.90 -6.85 -17.63
N GLN A 181 -11.96 -8.18 -17.43
CA GLN A 181 -10.88 -8.94 -16.80
C GLN A 181 -9.60 -8.90 -17.64
N GLN A 182 -9.72 -9.02 -18.96
CA GLN A 182 -8.60 -8.89 -19.89
C GLN A 182 -7.89 -7.55 -19.76
N GLU A 183 -8.64 -6.45 -19.69
CA GLU A 183 -8.12 -5.09 -19.58
C GLU A 183 -7.53 -4.80 -18.19
N CYS A 184 -8.24 -5.18 -17.12
CA CYS A 184 -7.94 -4.69 -15.78
C CYS A 184 -7.19 -5.70 -14.88
N ASN A 185 -7.06 -6.97 -15.27
CA ASN A 185 -6.58 -8.03 -14.36
C ASN A 185 -5.43 -8.86 -14.92
N SER A 186 -4.79 -8.43 -16.02
CA SER A 186 -3.66 -9.16 -16.62
C SER A 186 -2.35 -9.01 -15.86
N SER A 187 -2.18 -7.94 -15.08
CA SER A 187 -0.93 -7.66 -14.36
C SER A 187 -1.14 -6.77 -13.13
N SER A 188 -0.20 -6.82 -12.18
CA SER A 188 -0.13 -5.91 -11.04
C SER A 188 0.46 -4.55 -11.44
N LEU A 189 0.48 -3.61 -10.49
CA LEU A 189 1.15 -2.31 -10.65
C LEU A 189 2.66 -2.44 -10.89
N ASP A 190 3.28 -3.46 -10.30
CA ASP A 190 4.71 -3.76 -10.45
C ASP A 190 5.00 -4.68 -11.65
N GLY A 191 4.02 -4.87 -12.53
CA GLY A 191 4.17 -5.70 -13.74
C GLY A 191 4.17 -7.21 -13.48
N LEU A 192 3.82 -7.67 -12.28
CA LEU A 192 3.68 -9.09 -12.00
C LEU A 192 2.47 -9.66 -12.75
N PRO A 193 2.53 -10.92 -13.24
CA PRO A 193 1.42 -11.52 -13.95
C PRO A 193 0.18 -11.69 -13.06
N GLY A 194 -0.99 -11.34 -13.62
CA GLY A 194 -2.29 -11.45 -12.96
C GLY A 194 -3.06 -12.71 -13.37
N LEU A 195 -4.36 -12.57 -13.66
CA LEU A 195 -5.21 -13.69 -14.04
C LEU A 195 -4.71 -14.38 -15.31
N HIS A 196 -4.52 -15.70 -15.26
CA HIS A 196 -4.07 -16.49 -16.41
C HIS A 196 -5.04 -16.45 -17.59
N SER A 197 -6.35 -16.37 -17.33
CA SER A 197 -7.35 -16.17 -18.39
C SER A 197 -7.15 -14.84 -19.11
N ALA A 198 -7.01 -13.75 -18.34
CA ALA A 198 -6.74 -12.41 -18.88
C ALA A 198 -5.40 -12.35 -19.66
N LEU A 199 -4.37 -13.06 -19.20
CA LEU A 199 -3.10 -13.18 -19.92
C LEU A 199 -3.27 -13.89 -21.27
N ARG A 200 -3.98 -15.03 -21.30
CA ARG A 200 -4.27 -15.77 -22.54
C ARG A 200 -5.09 -14.95 -23.51
N ASP A 201 -6.09 -14.21 -23.02
CA ASP A 201 -6.93 -13.34 -23.82
C ASP A 201 -6.12 -12.18 -24.42
N ASN A 202 -5.05 -11.75 -23.76
CA ASN A 202 -4.06 -10.79 -24.27
C ASN A 202 -2.92 -11.43 -25.09
N HIS A 203 -3.07 -12.69 -25.52
CA HIS A 203 -2.07 -13.46 -26.27
C HIS A 203 -0.70 -13.56 -25.58
N LYS A 204 -0.65 -13.45 -24.25
CA LYS A 204 0.56 -13.62 -23.44
C LYS A 204 0.72 -15.09 -23.01
N SER A 205 1.96 -15.58 -23.03
CA SER A 205 2.27 -16.94 -22.57
C SER A 205 2.23 -17.02 -21.04
N VAL A 206 1.31 -17.84 -20.52
CA VAL A 206 1.22 -18.14 -19.08
C VAL A 206 2.48 -18.81 -18.58
N TRP A 207 3.09 -19.69 -19.39
CA TRP A 207 4.34 -20.35 -19.02
C TRP A 207 5.48 -19.35 -18.83
N ARG A 208 5.62 -18.36 -19.74
CA ARG A 208 6.62 -17.29 -19.58
C ARG A 208 6.34 -16.47 -18.32
N ALA A 209 5.10 -16.08 -18.09
CA ALA A 209 4.70 -15.36 -16.88
C ALA A 209 5.02 -16.14 -15.59
N GLN A 210 4.81 -17.45 -15.57
CA GLN A 210 5.18 -18.29 -14.42
C GLN A 210 6.70 -18.36 -14.22
N LEU A 211 7.46 -18.47 -15.31
CA LEU A 211 8.91 -18.42 -15.28
C LEU A 211 9.40 -17.08 -14.75
N ASP A 212 8.85 -15.96 -15.23
CA ASP A 212 9.17 -14.60 -14.76
C ASP A 212 8.85 -14.43 -13.27
N GLY A 213 7.72 -14.95 -12.82
CA GLY A 213 7.35 -14.97 -11.41
C GLY A 213 8.31 -15.80 -10.55
N TRP A 214 8.76 -16.96 -11.06
CA TRP A 214 9.75 -17.79 -10.40
C TRP A 214 11.12 -17.09 -10.32
N MET A 215 11.57 -16.47 -11.42
CA MET A 215 12.82 -15.71 -11.47
C MET A 215 12.80 -14.53 -10.50
N ASN A 216 11.70 -13.77 -10.47
CA ASN A 216 11.56 -12.65 -9.53
C ASN A 216 11.56 -13.11 -8.06
N ARG A 217 10.94 -14.26 -7.76
CA ARG A 217 10.96 -14.84 -6.42
C ARG A 217 12.36 -15.25 -5.96
N HIS A 218 13.16 -15.81 -6.86
CA HIS A 218 14.52 -16.29 -6.56
C HIS A 218 15.61 -15.32 -7.04
N ARG A 219 15.27 -14.04 -7.24
CA ARG A 219 16.19 -13.04 -7.79
C ARG A 219 17.47 -12.95 -6.97
N ASP A 220 17.35 -12.91 -5.65
CA ASP A 220 18.50 -12.79 -4.75
C ASP A 220 19.41 -14.03 -4.80
N GLU A 221 18.83 -15.23 -4.90
CA GLU A 221 19.57 -16.49 -5.03
C GLU A 221 20.32 -16.54 -6.38
N LEU A 222 19.66 -16.11 -7.45
CA LEU A 222 20.24 -16.02 -8.79
C LEU A 222 21.37 -14.99 -8.84
N GLU A 223 21.20 -13.81 -8.24
CA GLU A 223 22.25 -12.79 -8.17
C GLU A 223 23.42 -13.21 -7.28
N THR A 224 23.16 -13.88 -6.17
CA THR A 224 24.21 -14.47 -5.33
C THR A 224 25.00 -15.52 -6.12
N MET A 225 24.32 -16.45 -6.79
CA MET A 225 24.96 -17.48 -7.63
C MET A 225 25.80 -16.85 -8.74
N LYS A 226 25.26 -15.87 -9.47
CA LYS A 226 26.00 -15.12 -10.50
C LYS A 226 27.26 -14.46 -9.95
N THR A 227 27.14 -13.79 -8.80
CA THR A 227 28.26 -13.09 -8.15
C THR A 227 29.33 -14.09 -7.71
N SER A 228 28.93 -15.23 -7.12
CA SER A 228 29.87 -16.29 -6.73
C SER A 228 30.61 -16.89 -7.93
N ILE A 229 29.91 -17.15 -9.03
CA ILE A 229 30.52 -17.67 -10.28
C ILE A 229 31.51 -16.64 -10.84
N LEU A 230 31.15 -15.36 -10.87
CA LEU A 230 32.02 -14.29 -11.36
C LEU A 230 33.29 -14.18 -10.51
N LEU A 231 33.16 -14.20 -9.18
CA LEU A 231 34.31 -14.16 -8.26
C LEU A 231 35.24 -15.37 -8.45
N LEU A 232 34.68 -16.56 -8.70
CA LEU A 232 35.45 -17.76 -9.01
C LEU A 232 36.25 -17.60 -10.32
N PHE A 233 35.62 -17.10 -11.40
CA PHE A 233 36.33 -16.83 -12.66
C PHE A 233 37.44 -15.78 -12.51
N VAL A 234 37.17 -14.69 -11.80
CA VAL A 234 38.18 -13.65 -11.51
C VAL A 234 39.33 -14.24 -10.70
N GLY A 235 39.04 -15.04 -9.66
CA GLY A 235 40.06 -15.72 -8.86
C GLY A 235 40.92 -16.67 -9.68
N MET A 236 40.32 -17.47 -10.57
CA MET A 236 41.06 -18.35 -11.48
C MET A 236 41.96 -17.56 -12.44
N ALA A 237 41.47 -16.46 -13.00
CA ALA A 237 42.26 -15.60 -13.88
C ALA A 237 43.46 -14.97 -13.15
N ILE A 238 43.30 -14.56 -11.89
CA ILE A 238 44.39 -14.04 -11.06
C ILE A 238 45.42 -15.12 -10.76
N LEU A 239 44.98 -16.33 -10.38
CA LEU A 239 45.87 -17.45 -10.11
C LEU A 239 46.66 -17.87 -11.34
N GLN A 240 46.02 -17.86 -12.51
CA GLN A 240 46.67 -18.13 -13.79
C GLN A 240 47.70 -17.04 -14.13
N TRP A 241 47.36 -15.76 -13.93
CA TRP A 241 48.29 -14.66 -14.15
C TRP A 241 49.50 -14.70 -13.20
N ALA A 242 49.28 -15.11 -11.95
CA ALA A 242 50.33 -15.26 -10.95
C ALA A 242 51.14 -16.57 -11.09
N GLY A 243 50.80 -17.44 -12.05
CA GLY A 243 51.54 -18.66 -12.35
C GLY A 243 51.33 -19.81 -11.35
N TYR A 244 50.23 -19.78 -10.58
CA TYR A 244 49.87 -20.86 -9.66
C TYR A 244 49.07 -21.98 -10.34
N ILE A 245 48.46 -21.70 -11.50
CA ILE A 245 47.70 -22.63 -12.35
C ILE A 245 48.09 -22.35 -13.80
#